data_AF-A0AAR5PEZ8-F1
#
_entry.id   AF-A0AAR5PEZ8-F1
#
_cell.length_a   1.000
_cell.length_b   1.000
_cell.length_c   1.000
_cell.angle_alpha   90.00
_cell.angle_beta   90.00
_cell.angle_gamma   90.00
#
_symmetry.space_group_name_H-M   'P 1'
#
loop_
_entity.id
_entity.type
_entity.pdbx_description
1 polymer ?
#
loop_
_entity_poly.entity_id
_entity_poly.type
_entity_poly.pdbx_seq_one_letter_code
_entity_poly.pdbx_strand_id
1 'polypeptide(L)'
;MSGLVQLSIRIKTFSNVKFPVYMTGFQPTGYCCTQFLVVNSLIFLVKMKTALKVFLVALAIPTIMGMSDEMQELANQLHTTCIGETGAAEDAITNARNGDFSEADSFKCYIKCLLSQMAIIDDNDGTIDVDAMVAVLPEEIQEATEPIIRKCGSIIGANPCDSAWLTHKCYYKEGPEPMFNSPSDSTTLVWHPMALTTWVVGIMLILPAIRALSDEMKELAQMLHNTCVAETGVNEDFIRKVNAEKIFADDENLKCYIKCLMAQMACIDDNGIIDEEATIAILPEEYQALAAPVIRACGTKHGANPCENAWLSHRCYAEMEPSAYMLI
;
A
#
# COMPACT_ATOMS: atom_id res chain seq x y z
N MET A 1 25.79 25.12 54.38
CA MET A 1 26.66 25.35 53.21
C MET A 1 26.05 24.59 52.04
N SER A 2 26.11 25.15 50.82
CA SER A 2 25.33 24.78 49.62
C SER A 2 23.92 25.40 49.65
N GLY A 3 23.43 26.19 48.71
CA GLY A 3 23.89 26.58 47.38
C GLY A 3 22.62 26.92 46.58
N LEU A 4 22.20 28.19 46.58
CA LEU A 4 21.05 28.67 45.81
C LEU A 4 21.43 28.72 44.32
N VAL A 5 20.74 27.94 43.48
CA VAL A 5 20.78 28.11 42.02
C VAL A 5 19.44 28.69 41.58
N GLN A 6 19.45 29.97 41.22
CA GLN A 6 18.36 30.61 40.51
C GLN A 6 18.37 30.15 39.05
N LEU A 7 17.27 29.56 38.57
CA LEU A 7 17.00 29.52 37.14
C LEU A 7 16.07 30.70 36.79
N SER A 8 16.65 31.71 36.15
CA SER A 8 15.98 32.92 35.69
C SER A 8 15.33 32.67 34.33
N ILE A 9 14.03 32.40 34.29
CA ILE A 9 13.26 32.43 33.04
C ILE A 9 12.85 33.88 32.79
N ARG A 10 13.50 34.54 31.82
CA ARG A 10 13.05 35.82 31.26
C ARG A 10 11.86 35.55 30.33
N ILE A 11 10.65 35.87 30.80
CA ILE A 11 9.53 36.18 29.89
C ILE A 11 9.36 37.69 29.94
N LYS A 12 9.69 38.35 28.83
CA LYS A 12 9.46 39.78 28.62
C LYS A 12 8.05 39.95 28.06
N THR A 13 7.43 41.05 28.48
CA THR A 13 6.26 41.77 27.92
C THR A 13 4.83 41.34 28.34
N PHE A 14 4.31 42.18 29.27
CA PHE A 14 2.94 42.74 29.40
C PHE A 14 1.78 41.75 29.61
N SER A 15 0.92 41.83 30.64
CA SER A 15 0.49 42.96 31.47
C SER A 15 0.02 42.51 32.86
N ASN A 16 0.17 43.43 33.81
CA ASN A 16 -0.21 43.40 35.22
C ASN A 16 -1.65 42.94 35.50
N VAL A 17 -1.83 41.97 36.42
CA VAL A 17 -2.83 42.05 37.50
C VAL A 17 -2.23 41.40 38.75
N LYS A 18 -2.42 42.04 39.91
CA LYS A 18 -1.76 41.76 41.19
C LYS A 18 -2.80 41.39 42.27
N PHE A 19 -2.47 40.33 43.02
CA PHE A 19 -2.88 39.97 44.40
C PHE A 19 -4.30 39.41 44.68
N PRO A 20 -4.53 38.63 45.76
CA PRO A 20 -3.61 38.21 46.84
C PRO A 20 -3.56 36.68 47.14
N VAL A 21 -2.57 36.38 48.00
CA VAL A 21 -2.22 35.14 48.72
C VAL A 21 -3.37 34.62 49.61
N TYR A 22 -3.46 33.30 49.86
CA TYR A 22 -3.48 32.67 51.21
C TYR A 22 -3.62 31.14 51.10
N MET A 23 -2.57 30.42 51.54
CA MET A 23 -2.68 29.00 51.92
C MET A 23 -3.14 28.91 53.37
N THR A 24 -4.20 28.15 53.64
CA THR A 24 -4.44 27.50 54.94
C THR A 24 -5.10 26.14 54.68
N GLY A 25 -4.59 25.09 55.34
CA GLY A 25 -4.97 23.69 55.10
C GLY A 25 -6.19 23.19 55.87
N PHE A 26 -6.19 21.86 56.07
CA PHE A 26 -7.10 21.03 56.88
C PHE A 26 -8.40 20.50 56.22
N GLN A 27 -8.44 19.18 56.00
CA GLN A 27 -9.65 18.32 55.85
C GLN A 27 -10.38 18.18 57.22
N PRO A 28 -11.51 17.45 57.37
CA PRO A 28 -12.57 17.01 56.44
C PRO A 28 -13.99 17.29 57.00
N THR A 29 -15.05 17.35 56.17
CA THR A 29 -16.40 16.79 56.44
C THR A 29 -17.32 17.08 55.25
N GLY A 30 -18.15 16.10 54.91
CA GLY A 30 -18.72 15.94 53.58
C GLY A 30 -19.96 16.75 53.21
N TYR A 31 -20.04 16.96 51.90
CA TYR A 31 -21.22 17.03 51.04
C TYR A 31 -20.72 16.49 49.68
N CYS A 32 -21.43 15.86 48.75
CA CYS A 32 -22.72 15.16 48.71
C CYS A 32 -22.85 14.71 47.24
N CYS A 33 -22.47 13.47 46.94
CA CYS A 33 -23.22 12.51 46.10
C CYS A 33 -23.91 12.93 44.77
N THR A 34 -23.49 13.97 44.02
CA THR A 34 -24.20 14.36 42.77
C THR A 34 -23.37 14.47 41.49
N GLN A 35 -22.06 14.19 41.49
CA GLN A 35 -21.25 14.29 40.26
C GLN A 35 -20.81 12.97 39.62
N PHE A 36 -21.11 11.81 40.22
CA PHE A 36 -20.60 10.53 39.71
C PHE A 36 -21.48 9.84 38.65
N LEU A 37 -22.72 10.29 38.43
CA LEU A 37 -23.63 9.65 37.46
C LEU A 37 -23.67 10.32 36.08
N VAL A 38 -23.22 11.57 35.92
CA VAL A 38 -23.27 12.25 34.61
C VAL A 38 -22.03 11.93 33.74
N VAL A 39 -20.90 11.56 34.36
CA VAL A 39 -19.65 11.28 33.64
C VAL A 39 -19.70 9.93 32.91
N ASN A 40 -20.42 8.94 33.43
CA ASN A 40 -20.47 7.60 32.83
C ASN A 40 -21.44 7.45 31.64
N SER A 41 -22.45 8.31 31.50
CA SER A 41 -23.35 8.28 30.33
C SER A 41 -22.74 8.95 29.09
N LEU A 42 -21.82 9.90 29.28
CA LEU A 42 -21.12 10.59 28.18
C LEU A 42 -19.98 9.75 27.59
N ILE A 43 -19.30 8.94 28.41
CA ILE A 43 -18.20 8.05 27.95
C ILE A 43 -18.73 6.94 27.03
N PHE A 44 -19.96 6.43 27.27
CA PHE A 44 -20.55 5.36 26.47
C PHE A 44 -20.95 5.82 25.06
N LEU A 45 -21.45 7.05 24.92
CA LEU A 45 -21.81 7.64 23.62
C LEU A 45 -20.57 8.02 22.78
N VAL A 46 -19.44 8.34 23.43
CA VAL A 46 -18.17 8.63 22.76
C VAL A 46 -17.52 7.35 22.20
N LYS A 47 -17.58 6.23 22.94
CA LYS A 47 -17.01 4.95 22.48
C LYS A 47 -17.74 4.32 21.28
N MET A 48 -19.04 4.59 21.11
CA MET A 48 -19.83 4.08 19.98
C MET A 48 -19.55 4.82 18.66
N LYS A 49 -19.13 6.10 18.74
CA LYS A 49 -18.79 6.92 17.56
C LYS A 49 -17.36 6.68 17.06
N THR A 50 -16.44 6.29 17.93
CA THR A 50 -15.07 5.89 17.54
C THR A 50 -15.03 4.50 16.91
N ALA A 51 -15.87 3.56 17.36
CA ALA A 51 -15.98 2.24 16.73
C ALA A 51 -16.49 2.30 15.27
N LEU A 52 -17.40 3.22 14.94
CA LEU A 52 -17.95 3.39 13.60
C LEU A 52 -16.94 3.97 12.59
N LYS A 53 -15.94 4.73 13.06
CA LYS A 53 -14.86 5.26 12.21
C LYS A 53 -13.74 4.24 11.99
N VAL A 54 -13.52 3.33 12.94
CA VAL A 54 -12.49 2.28 12.83
C VAL A 54 -12.96 1.15 11.90
N PHE A 55 -14.28 0.89 11.81
CA PHE A 55 -14.83 -0.14 10.91
C PHE A 55 -14.77 0.23 9.41
N LEU A 56 -14.65 1.51 9.06
CA LEU A 56 -14.57 1.97 7.66
C LEU A 56 -13.15 2.04 7.08
N VAL A 57 -12.12 1.84 7.91
CA VAL A 57 -10.70 1.86 7.48
C VAL A 57 -10.21 0.46 7.07
N ALA A 58 -10.97 -0.60 7.34
CA ALA A 58 -10.58 -1.99 7.07
C ALA A 58 -10.87 -2.50 5.64
N LEU A 59 -11.36 -1.65 4.72
CA LEU A 59 -11.73 -2.03 3.35
C LEU A 59 -10.82 -1.46 2.25
N ALA A 60 -9.66 -0.90 2.61
CA ALA A 60 -8.67 -0.44 1.65
C ALA A 60 -7.37 -1.26 1.79
N ILE A 61 -7.43 -2.54 1.42
CA ILE A 61 -6.22 -3.28 1.01
C ILE A 61 -6.18 -3.15 -0.52
N PRO A 62 -5.32 -2.29 -1.08
CA PRO A 62 -5.06 -2.32 -2.51
C PRO A 62 -4.27 -3.60 -2.82
N THR A 63 -4.94 -4.61 -3.36
CA THR A 63 -4.28 -5.72 -4.06
C THR A 63 -3.64 -5.16 -5.33
N ILE A 64 -2.32 -5.05 -5.31
CA ILE A 64 -1.49 -4.76 -6.48
C ILE A 64 -1.66 -5.95 -7.43
N MET A 65 -2.21 -5.71 -8.62
CA MET A 65 -2.14 -6.67 -9.72
C MET A 65 -1.43 -5.99 -10.88
N GLY A 66 -0.37 -6.67 -11.30
CA GLY A 66 0.68 -6.17 -12.16
C GLY A 66 0.25 -5.96 -13.61
N MET A 67 1.02 -5.07 -14.23
CA MET A 67 1.17 -4.91 -15.68
C MET A 67 1.35 -6.26 -16.39
N SER A 68 1.04 -6.33 -17.69
CA SER A 68 1.41 -7.52 -18.47
C SER A 68 2.92 -7.77 -18.44
N ASP A 69 3.32 -9.04 -18.48
CA ASP A 69 4.74 -9.45 -18.47
C ASP A 69 5.56 -8.71 -19.54
N GLU A 70 4.96 -8.49 -20.72
CA GLU A 70 5.56 -7.74 -21.83
C GLU A 70 5.84 -6.26 -21.49
N MET A 71 4.89 -5.59 -20.82
CA MET A 71 5.08 -4.20 -20.37
C MET A 71 6.12 -4.13 -19.25
N GLN A 72 6.19 -5.14 -18.39
CA GLN A 72 7.15 -5.20 -17.28
C GLN A 72 8.57 -5.44 -17.80
N GLU A 73 8.75 -6.32 -18.79
CA GLU A 73 10.04 -6.52 -19.44
C GLU A 73 10.51 -5.23 -20.12
N LEU A 74 9.63 -4.56 -20.87
CA LEU A 74 9.95 -3.28 -21.49
C LEU A 74 10.33 -2.22 -20.45
N ALA A 75 9.55 -2.09 -19.37
CA ALA A 75 9.84 -1.14 -18.29
C ALA A 75 11.20 -1.43 -17.62
N ASN A 76 11.51 -2.69 -17.36
CA ASN A 76 12.79 -3.11 -16.78
C ASN A 76 13.97 -2.83 -17.72
N GLN A 77 13.82 -3.10 -19.02
CA GLN A 77 14.83 -2.81 -20.03
C GLN A 77 15.10 -1.30 -20.14
N LEU A 78 14.04 -0.49 -20.19
CA LEU A 78 14.15 0.97 -20.22
C LEU A 78 14.82 1.51 -18.95
N HIS A 79 14.38 1.04 -17.78
CA HIS A 79 14.94 1.43 -16.49
C HIS A 79 16.43 1.09 -16.40
N THR A 80 16.81 -0.15 -16.72
CA THR A 80 18.21 -0.61 -16.69
C THR A 80 19.08 0.19 -17.65
N THR A 81 18.60 0.43 -18.87
CA THR A 81 19.34 1.21 -19.88
C THR A 81 19.54 2.65 -19.43
N CYS A 82 18.47 3.30 -18.97
CA CYS A 82 18.53 4.70 -18.58
C CYS A 82 19.32 4.94 -17.29
N ILE A 83 19.33 4.01 -16.33
CA ILE A 83 20.27 4.07 -15.21
C ILE A 83 21.71 3.93 -15.70
N GLY A 84 21.98 2.99 -16.61
CA GLY A 84 23.31 2.78 -17.18
C GLY A 84 23.87 4.01 -17.89
N GLU A 85 23.02 4.76 -18.60
CA GLU A 85 23.42 5.97 -19.34
C GLU A 85 23.58 7.21 -18.45
N THR A 86 22.74 7.33 -17.41
CA THR A 86 22.62 8.60 -16.65
C THR A 86 23.25 8.54 -15.27
N GLY A 87 23.42 7.35 -14.70
CA GLY A 87 23.86 7.16 -13.32
C GLY A 87 22.87 7.74 -12.30
N ALA A 88 21.58 7.79 -12.64
CA ALA A 88 20.54 8.19 -11.69
C ALA A 88 20.53 7.27 -10.47
N ALA A 89 20.35 7.85 -9.29
CA ALA A 89 20.26 7.10 -8.05
C ALA A 89 18.86 6.48 -7.92
N GLU A 90 18.79 5.22 -7.50
CA GLU A 90 17.53 4.46 -7.39
C GLU A 90 16.54 5.07 -6.40
N ASP A 91 17.05 5.69 -5.35
CA ASP A 91 16.24 6.42 -4.38
C ASP A 91 15.56 7.64 -5.01
N ALA A 92 16.25 8.40 -5.87
CA ALA A 92 15.66 9.52 -6.60
C ALA A 92 14.53 9.06 -7.55
N ILE A 93 14.67 7.89 -8.17
CA ILE A 93 13.65 7.30 -9.06
C ILE A 93 12.44 6.83 -8.25
N THR A 94 12.68 6.17 -7.12
CA THR A 94 11.62 5.64 -6.26
C THR A 94 10.84 6.78 -5.59
N ASN A 95 11.53 7.80 -5.09
CA ASN A 95 10.93 8.95 -4.43
C ASN A 95 10.07 9.81 -5.38
N ALA A 96 10.42 9.85 -6.66
CA ALA A 96 9.65 10.59 -7.66
C ALA A 96 8.21 10.09 -7.82
N ARG A 97 7.95 8.81 -7.53
CA ARG A 97 6.59 8.23 -7.51
C ARG A 97 5.71 8.89 -6.45
N ASN A 98 6.31 9.31 -5.35
CA ASN A 98 5.66 10.01 -4.25
C ASN A 98 5.68 11.54 -4.41
N GLY A 99 6.03 12.04 -5.59
CA GLY A 99 6.09 13.47 -5.89
C GLY A 99 7.35 14.18 -5.39
N ASP A 100 8.32 13.43 -4.84
CA ASP A 100 9.63 13.97 -4.47
C ASP A 100 10.60 13.85 -5.64
N PHE A 101 10.62 14.90 -6.47
CA PHE A 101 11.45 14.98 -7.67
C PHE A 101 12.80 15.60 -7.37
N SER A 102 13.85 14.77 -7.38
CA SER A 102 15.23 15.23 -7.29
C SER A 102 15.57 16.27 -8.37
N GLU A 103 16.37 17.28 -8.02
CA GLU A 103 16.88 18.27 -8.98
C GLU A 103 18.25 17.88 -9.58
N ALA A 104 18.78 16.70 -9.23
CA ALA A 104 20.05 16.22 -9.78
C ALA A 104 19.95 15.99 -11.30
N ASP A 105 20.97 16.44 -12.04
CA ASP A 105 21.01 16.31 -13.50
C ASP A 105 20.91 14.86 -13.96
N SER A 106 21.47 13.90 -13.21
CA SER A 106 21.35 12.47 -13.51
C SER A 106 19.90 12.00 -13.50
N PHE A 107 19.09 12.42 -12.53
CA PHE A 107 17.67 12.06 -12.47
C PHE A 107 16.84 12.79 -13.53
N LYS A 108 17.10 14.08 -13.78
CA LYS A 108 16.44 14.82 -14.86
C LYS A 108 16.69 14.17 -16.23
N CYS A 109 17.94 13.79 -16.47
CA CYS A 109 18.32 13.12 -17.71
C CYS A 109 17.81 11.67 -17.77
N TYR A 110 17.58 11.01 -16.65
CA TYR A 110 16.90 9.71 -16.60
C TYR A 110 15.47 9.80 -17.14
N ILE A 111 14.69 10.81 -16.73
CA ILE A 111 13.35 11.05 -17.29
C ILE A 111 13.41 11.31 -18.80
N LYS A 112 14.36 12.15 -19.23
CA LYS A 112 14.58 12.42 -20.66
C LYS A 112 14.94 11.14 -21.42
N CYS A 113 15.77 10.27 -20.86
CA CYS A 113 16.15 9.00 -21.46
C CYS A 113 14.92 8.11 -21.69
N LEU A 114 14.04 7.95 -20.69
CA LEU A 114 12.82 7.17 -20.84
C LEU A 114 11.93 7.69 -21.99
N LEU A 115 11.74 9.01 -22.06
CA LEU A 115 10.95 9.64 -23.12
C LEU A 115 11.61 9.49 -24.51
N SER A 116 12.95 9.53 -24.56
CA SER A 116 13.73 9.38 -25.79
C SER A 116 13.65 7.96 -26.34
N GLN A 117 13.74 6.95 -25.47
CA GLN A 117 13.62 5.54 -25.88
C GLN A 117 12.23 5.20 -26.45
N MET A 118 11.20 5.92 -26.03
CA MET A 118 9.84 5.81 -26.58
C MET A 118 9.59 6.76 -27.76
N ALA A 119 10.61 7.49 -28.22
CA ALA A 119 10.53 8.50 -29.28
C ALA A 119 9.47 9.59 -29.03
N ILE A 120 9.25 9.96 -27.76
CA ILE A 120 8.28 10.98 -27.33
C ILE A 120 8.91 12.38 -27.24
N ILE A 121 10.22 12.49 -27.07
CA ILE A 121 10.90 13.77 -26.90
C ILE A 121 11.95 13.99 -27.99
N ASP A 122 12.07 15.22 -28.50
CA ASP A 122 13.20 15.62 -29.34
C ASP A 122 14.46 15.75 -28.48
N ASP A 123 15.50 15.03 -28.87
CA ASP A 123 16.75 14.97 -28.11
C ASP A 123 17.54 16.28 -28.10
N ASN A 124 17.28 17.18 -29.04
CA ASN A 124 18.04 18.42 -29.22
C ASN A 124 17.43 19.58 -28.43
N ASP A 125 16.11 19.74 -28.51
CA ASP A 125 15.42 20.87 -27.88
C ASP A 125 14.53 20.49 -26.69
N GLY A 126 14.30 19.19 -26.47
CA GLY A 126 13.49 18.69 -25.35
C GLY A 126 11.99 18.86 -25.55
N THR A 127 11.54 19.13 -26.79
CA THR A 127 10.12 19.24 -27.11
C THR A 127 9.46 17.87 -27.02
N ILE A 128 8.37 17.78 -26.27
CA ILE A 128 7.58 16.56 -26.13
C ILE A 128 6.51 16.54 -27.22
N ASP A 129 6.48 15.47 -28.00
CA ASP A 129 5.38 15.14 -28.89
C ASP A 129 4.19 14.68 -28.05
N VAL A 130 3.26 15.61 -27.86
CA VAL A 130 2.03 15.41 -27.09
C VAL A 130 1.18 14.29 -27.66
N ASP A 131 1.13 14.16 -28.99
CA ASP A 131 0.30 13.13 -29.63
C ASP A 131 0.97 11.76 -29.53
N ALA A 132 2.30 11.67 -29.67
CA ALA A 132 3.04 10.44 -29.39
C ALA A 132 2.93 10.00 -27.92
N MET A 133 2.99 10.96 -26.98
CA MET A 133 2.81 10.68 -25.56
C MET A 133 1.43 10.09 -25.27
N VAL A 134 0.36 10.62 -25.89
CA VAL A 134 -1.00 10.07 -25.74
C VAL A 134 -1.10 8.68 -26.39
N ALA A 135 -0.49 8.49 -27.57
CA ALA A 135 -0.54 7.24 -28.31
C ALA A 135 0.19 6.08 -27.62
N VAL A 136 1.22 6.35 -26.82
CA VAL A 136 1.93 5.32 -26.05
C VAL A 136 1.13 4.83 -24.84
N LEU A 137 0.17 5.62 -24.36
CA LEU A 137 -0.65 5.21 -23.23
C LEU A 137 -1.63 4.10 -23.61
N PRO A 138 -1.90 3.14 -22.72
CA PRO A 138 -3.00 2.21 -22.87
C PRO A 138 -4.34 2.95 -23.06
N GLU A 139 -5.19 2.45 -23.96
CA GLU A 139 -6.47 3.10 -24.33
C GLU A 139 -7.37 3.34 -23.10
N GLU A 140 -7.27 2.47 -22.10
CA GLU A 140 -8.07 2.51 -20.87
C GLU A 140 -7.77 3.73 -19.99
N ILE A 141 -6.58 4.32 -20.10
CA ILE A 141 -6.17 5.49 -19.30
C ILE A 141 -6.01 6.76 -20.14
N GLN A 142 -6.08 6.67 -21.47
CA GLN A 142 -5.99 7.83 -22.36
C GLN A 142 -7.06 8.89 -22.03
N GLU A 143 -8.31 8.49 -21.82
CA GLU A 143 -9.41 9.45 -21.52
C GLU A 143 -9.12 10.28 -20.25
N ALA A 144 -8.54 9.66 -19.22
CA ALA A 144 -8.19 10.34 -17.98
C ALA A 144 -6.92 11.19 -18.11
N THR A 145 -5.96 10.77 -18.94
CA THR A 145 -4.60 11.32 -18.97
C THR A 145 -4.37 12.33 -20.09
N GLU A 146 -5.02 12.15 -21.24
CA GLU A 146 -4.90 13.02 -22.40
C GLU A 146 -5.19 14.49 -22.07
N PRO A 147 -6.24 14.85 -21.29
CA PRO A 147 -6.47 16.24 -20.93
C PRO A 147 -5.31 16.85 -20.14
N ILE A 148 -4.64 16.05 -19.30
CA ILE A 148 -3.48 16.47 -18.52
C ILE A 148 -2.26 16.64 -19.41
N ILE A 149 -2.01 15.66 -20.30
CA ILE A 149 -0.89 15.73 -21.25
C ILE A 149 -1.04 16.97 -22.13
N ARG A 150 -2.23 17.20 -22.68
CA ARG A 150 -2.51 18.39 -23.51
C ARG A 150 -2.45 19.68 -22.72
N LYS A 151 -2.86 19.67 -21.44
CA LYS A 151 -2.78 20.84 -20.55
C LYS A 151 -1.34 21.23 -20.23
N CYS A 152 -0.50 20.25 -19.92
CA CYS A 152 0.91 20.47 -19.62
C CYS A 152 1.73 20.75 -20.88
N GLY A 153 1.36 20.14 -22.02
CA GLY A 153 2.04 20.29 -23.29
C GLY A 153 3.51 19.91 -23.19
N SER A 154 4.38 20.71 -23.81
CA SER A 154 5.83 20.62 -23.64
C SER A 154 6.33 21.85 -22.89
N ILE A 155 6.87 21.65 -21.69
CA ILE A 155 7.48 22.71 -20.88
C ILE A 155 8.98 22.73 -21.19
N ILE A 156 9.43 23.81 -21.82
CA ILE A 156 10.84 23.97 -22.22
C ILE A 156 11.67 24.48 -21.04
N GLY A 157 12.66 23.69 -20.65
CA GLY A 157 13.64 24.01 -19.61
C GLY A 157 14.94 24.60 -20.17
N ALA A 158 15.99 24.60 -19.34
CA ALA A 158 17.32 25.11 -19.75
C ALA A 158 18.04 24.18 -20.73
N ASN A 159 17.69 22.90 -20.73
CA ASN A 159 18.18 21.85 -21.63
C ASN A 159 17.11 20.74 -21.73
N PRO A 160 17.28 19.74 -22.62
CA PRO A 160 16.30 18.67 -22.80
C PRO A 160 15.99 17.85 -21.53
N CYS A 161 16.96 17.68 -20.62
CA CYS A 161 16.74 17.00 -19.35
C CYS A 161 15.82 17.83 -18.42
N ASP A 162 16.05 19.14 -18.35
CA ASP A 162 15.16 20.05 -17.61
C ASP A 162 13.76 20.10 -18.24
N SER A 163 13.64 20.09 -19.58
CA SER A 163 12.33 20.05 -20.26
C SER A 163 11.52 18.80 -19.91
N ALA A 164 12.16 17.63 -19.96
CA ALA A 164 11.55 16.37 -19.57
C ALA A 164 11.09 16.38 -18.10
N TRP A 165 11.96 16.84 -17.21
CA TRP A 165 11.68 16.89 -15.77
C TRP A 165 10.57 17.89 -15.41
N LEU A 166 10.59 19.10 -15.97
CA LEU A 166 9.56 20.12 -15.74
C LEU A 166 8.20 19.64 -16.24
N THR A 167 8.16 19.02 -17.42
CA THR A 167 6.93 18.50 -17.99
C THR A 167 6.39 17.33 -17.16
N HIS A 168 7.26 16.41 -16.73
CA HIS A 168 6.85 15.29 -15.88
C HIS A 168 6.30 15.77 -14.52
N LYS A 169 6.89 16.81 -13.91
CA LYS A 169 6.34 17.44 -12.70
C LYS A 169 4.97 18.05 -12.93
N CYS A 170 4.70 18.60 -14.12
CA CYS A 170 3.37 19.07 -14.47
C CYS A 170 2.38 17.92 -14.52
N TYR A 171 2.72 16.80 -15.17
CA TYR A 171 1.86 15.62 -15.22
C TYR A 171 1.52 15.10 -13.82
N TYR A 172 2.51 15.06 -12.92
CA TYR A 172 2.27 14.67 -11.53
C TYR A 172 1.32 15.65 -10.81
N LYS A 173 1.54 16.96 -10.98
CA LYS A 173 0.75 17.99 -10.31
C LYS A 173 -0.70 18.07 -10.80
N GLU A 174 -0.90 17.86 -12.09
CA GLU A 174 -2.21 17.96 -12.74
C GLU A 174 -2.93 16.61 -12.81
N GLY A 175 -2.21 15.51 -12.61
CA GLY A 175 -2.73 14.15 -12.58
C GLY A 175 -3.61 13.88 -11.36
N PRO A 176 -4.67 13.06 -11.49
CA PRO A 176 -5.36 12.54 -10.32
C PRO A 176 -4.39 11.65 -9.52
N GLU A 177 -4.36 11.83 -8.18
CA GLU A 177 -3.51 11.05 -7.25
C GLU A 177 -3.34 9.54 -7.55
N PRO A 178 -4.34 8.79 -8.07
CA PRO A 178 -4.16 7.38 -8.40
C PRO A 178 -3.21 7.06 -9.57
N MET A 179 -2.73 8.02 -10.38
CA MET A 179 -1.90 7.71 -11.56
C MET A 179 -0.42 7.44 -11.28
N PHE A 180 0.12 7.92 -10.16
CA PHE A 180 1.57 7.85 -9.89
C PHE A 180 1.91 7.13 -8.58
N ASN A 181 0.93 6.89 -7.73
CA ASN A 181 1.12 6.15 -6.49
C ASN A 181 1.02 4.64 -6.77
N SER A 182 2.15 3.94 -6.80
CA SER A 182 2.14 2.51 -6.47
C SER A 182 1.66 2.37 -5.01
N PRO A 183 0.92 1.32 -4.62
CA PRO A 183 0.33 1.22 -3.28
C PRO A 183 1.30 1.06 -2.11
N SER A 184 2.60 1.31 -2.30
CA SER A 184 3.64 1.16 -1.28
C SER A 184 3.66 2.27 -0.23
N ASP A 185 2.92 3.38 -0.38
CA ASP A 185 2.98 4.46 0.61
C ASP A 185 1.61 4.96 1.07
N SER A 186 1.10 4.30 2.12
CA SER A 186 -0.15 4.62 2.77
C SER A 186 0.01 5.64 3.89
N THR A 187 0.53 6.85 3.60
CA THR A 187 0.51 7.92 4.61
C THR A 187 0.28 9.32 4.03
N THR A 188 -0.97 9.67 3.68
CA THR A 188 -1.58 11.00 3.95
C THR A 188 -2.99 11.13 3.36
N LEU A 189 -4.00 10.62 4.08
CA LEU A 189 -5.40 10.90 3.77
C LEU A 189 -5.78 12.32 4.24
N VAL A 190 -5.76 13.32 3.35
CA VAL A 190 -6.37 14.64 3.60
C VAL A 190 -7.80 14.65 3.05
N TRP A 191 -8.75 14.37 3.94
CA TRP A 191 -10.19 14.34 3.69
C TRP A 191 -10.78 15.71 3.32
N HIS A 192 -11.36 15.86 2.11
CA HIS A 192 -12.34 16.93 1.82
C HIS A 192 -13.74 16.36 1.50
N PRO A 193 -14.84 16.93 2.03
CA PRO A 193 -16.12 16.23 2.18
C PRO A 193 -17.03 16.25 0.93
N MET A 194 -16.53 16.68 -0.23
CA MET A 194 -17.37 16.91 -1.43
C MET A 194 -17.16 15.90 -2.56
N ALA A 195 -16.21 14.97 -2.44
CA ALA A 195 -15.86 14.00 -3.48
C ALA A 195 -16.64 12.66 -3.40
N LEU A 196 -17.64 12.53 -2.53
CA LEU A 196 -18.30 11.24 -2.29
C LEU A 196 -19.31 10.84 -3.38
N THR A 197 -19.81 11.78 -4.19
CA THR A 197 -20.94 11.51 -5.11
C THR A 197 -20.52 11.29 -6.56
N THR A 198 -19.38 11.82 -7.00
CA THR A 198 -18.89 11.68 -8.39
C THR A 198 -17.87 10.55 -8.55
N TRP A 199 -17.18 10.17 -7.47
CA TRP A 199 -16.31 8.99 -7.44
C TRP A 199 -17.02 7.68 -7.80
N VAL A 200 -18.31 7.55 -7.45
CA VAL A 200 -19.10 6.32 -7.61
C VAL A 200 -19.35 5.97 -9.09
N VAL A 201 -19.43 6.98 -9.96
CA VAL A 201 -19.79 6.81 -11.39
C VAL A 201 -18.56 6.55 -12.26
N GLY A 202 -17.42 7.16 -11.95
CA GLY A 202 -16.14 6.89 -12.64
C GLY A 202 -15.52 5.54 -12.26
N ILE A 203 -15.70 5.12 -11.01
CA ILE A 203 -15.35 3.76 -10.55
C ILE A 203 -16.14 2.71 -11.36
N MET A 204 -17.42 2.94 -11.70
CA MET A 204 -18.26 1.95 -12.39
C MET A 204 -17.81 1.59 -13.82
N LEU A 205 -17.09 2.47 -14.53
CA LEU A 205 -16.79 2.28 -15.95
C LEU A 205 -15.33 1.87 -16.23
N ILE A 206 -14.39 2.14 -15.32
CA ILE A 206 -12.96 1.75 -15.45
C ILE A 206 -12.68 0.37 -14.80
N LEU A 207 -13.51 -0.03 -13.84
CA LEU A 207 -13.46 -1.35 -13.18
C LEU A 207 -13.49 -2.60 -14.10
N PRO A 208 -14.14 -2.64 -15.29
CA PRO A 208 -14.30 -3.86 -16.09
C PRO A 208 -13.08 -4.29 -16.93
N ALA A 209 -12.22 -3.36 -17.36
CA ALA A 209 -11.10 -3.67 -18.28
C ALA A 209 -9.83 -4.14 -17.53
N ILE A 210 -9.50 -3.48 -16.41
CA ILE A 210 -8.47 -3.96 -15.44
C ILE A 210 -8.87 -5.31 -14.84
N ARG A 211 -10.19 -5.57 -14.78
CA ARG A 211 -10.76 -6.85 -14.38
C ARG A 211 -10.31 -7.98 -15.30
N ALA A 212 -10.38 -7.85 -16.62
CA ALA A 212 -10.23 -8.98 -17.54
C ALA A 212 -8.92 -9.81 -17.43
N LEU A 213 -7.75 -9.20 -17.23
CA LEU A 213 -6.47 -9.93 -17.07
C LEU A 213 -6.29 -10.44 -15.62
N SER A 214 -6.84 -9.72 -14.65
CA SER A 214 -6.93 -10.16 -13.26
C SER A 214 -8.01 -11.20 -12.99
N ASP A 215 -9.01 -11.28 -13.87
CA ASP A 215 -10.19 -12.09 -13.70
C ASP A 215 -9.81 -13.57 -13.84
N GLU A 216 -8.84 -13.94 -14.67
CA GLU A 216 -8.42 -15.35 -14.79
C GLU A 216 -7.75 -15.86 -13.50
N MET A 217 -6.77 -15.13 -12.96
CA MET A 217 -6.11 -15.48 -11.69
C MET A 217 -7.09 -15.37 -10.51
N LYS A 218 -7.98 -14.37 -10.54
CA LYS A 218 -9.02 -14.20 -9.53
C LYS A 218 -10.11 -15.26 -9.62
N GLU A 219 -10.49 -15.70 -10.81
CA GLU A 219 -11.44 -16.79 -11.03
C GLU A 219 -10.85 -18.10 -10.53
N LEU A 220 -9.57 -18.36 -10.79
CA LEU A 220 -8.88 -19.52 -10.22
C LEU A 220 -8.82 -19.43 -8.69
N ALA A 221 -8.39 -18.31 -8.12
CA ALA A 221 -8.35 -18.12 -6.67
C ALA A 221 -9.74 -18.25 -6.04
N GLN A 222 -10.77 -17.66 -6.65
CA GLN A 222 -12.15 -17.72 -6.20
C GLN A 222 -12.72 -19.15 -6.32
N MET A 223 -12.36 -19.87 -7.38
CA MET A 223 -12.76 -21.27 -7.58
C MET A 223 -12.12 -22.17 -6.51
N LEU A 224 -10.82 -22.01 -6.25
CA LEU A 224 -10.11 -22.73 -5.20
C LEU A 224 -10.69 -22.42 -3.82
N HIS A 225 -10.88 -21.13 -3.51
CA HIS A 225 -11.50 -20.66 -2.28
C HIS A 225 -12.89 -21.28 -2.09
N ASN A 226 -13.80 -21.11 -3.05
CA ASN A 226 -15.17 -21.64 -2.97
C ASN A 226 -15.19 -23.17 -2.82
N THR A 227 -14.32 -23.88 -3.54
CA THR A 227 -14.20 -25.33 -3.46
C THR A 227 -13.76 -25.76 -2.07
N CYS A 228 -12.68 -25.16 -1.56
CA CYS A 228 -12.14 -25.52 -0.25
C CYS A 228 -13.02 -25.06 0.91
N VAL A 229 -13.76 -23.95 0.80
CA VAL A 229 -14.79 -23.56 1.76
C VAL A 229 -15.92 -24.59 1.78
N ALA A 230 -16.40 -25.03 0.60
CA ALA A 230 -17.45 -26.03 0.50
C ALA A 230 -17.03 -27.41 1.04
N GLU A 231 -15.78 -27.82 0.79
CA GLU A 231 -15.25 -29.11 1.26
C GLU A 231 -14.99 -29.14 2.76
N THR A 232 -14.48 -28.05 3.32
CA THR A 232 -14.02 -28.02 4.72
C THR A 232 -15.04 -27.42 5.68
N GLY A 233 -15.96 -26.60 5.20
CA GLY A 233 -16.90 -25.86 6.04
C GLY A 233 -16.20 -24.84 6.94
N VAL A 234 -15.04 -24.33 6.53
CA VAL A 234 -14.34 -23.27 7.27
C VAL A 234 -15.20 -22.02 7.37
N ASN A 235 -15.09 -21.34 8.50
CA ASN A 235 -15.72 -20.04 8.68
C ASN A 235 -14.87 -18.97 7.97
N GLU A 236 -15.48 -18.25 7.04
CA GLU A 236 -14.92 -17.10 6.33
C GLU A 236 -14.26 -16.06 7.25
N ASP A 237 -14.80 -15.90 8.47
CA ASP A 237 -14.23 -15.00 9.47
C ASP A 237 -12.80 -15.39 9.87
N PHE A 238 -12.46 -16.66 9.83
CA PHE A 238 -11.11 -17.14 10.12
C PHE A 238 -10.16 -16.85 8.96
N ILE A 239 -10.58 -17.05 7.71
CA ILE A 239 -9.79 -16.72 6.51
C ILE A 239 -9.50 -15.21 6.49
N ARG A 240 -10.52 -14.38 6.72
CA ARG A 240 -10.37 -12.92 6.79
C ARG A 240 -9.37 -12.49 7.87
N LYS A 241 -9.41 -13.11 9.04
CA LYS A 241 -8.47 -12.82 10.16
C LYS A 241 -7.04 -13.22 9.83
N VAL A 242 -6.84 -14.33 9.12
CA VAL A 242 -5.52 -14.71 8.60
C VAL A 242 -4.99 -13.63 7.66
N ASN A 243 -5.80 -13.10 6.75
CA ASN A 243 -5.34 -12.09 5.80
C ASN A 243 -5.12 -10.70 6.42
N ALA A 244 -6.09 -10.23 7.21
CA ALA A 244 -6.08 -8.87 7.74
C ALA A 244 -5.17 -8.71 8.97
N GLU A 245 -5.12 -9.72 9.84
CA GLU A 245 -4.48 -9.62 11.15
C GLU A 245 -3.34 -10.62 11.33
N LYS A 246 -3.11 -11.52 10.36
CA LYS A 246 -2.21 -12.69 10.46
C LYS A 246 -2.54 -13.57 11.67
N ILE A 247 -3.82 -13.62 12.05
CA ILE A 247 -4.31 -14.45 13.15
C ILE A 247 -4.76 -15.79 12.58
N PHE A 248 -3.98 -16.81 12.90
CA PHE A 248 -4.30 -18.21 12.60
C PHE A 248 -5.08 -18.80 13.77
N ALA A 249 -6.40 -18.87 13.63
CA ALA A 249 -7.26 -19.52 14.63
C ALA A 249 -6.94 -21.02 14.70
N ASP A 250 -6.98 -21.57 15.91
CA ASP A 250 -6.86 -23.02 16.13
C ASP A 250 -8.22 -23.68 15.87
N ASP A 251 -8.59 -23.75 14.59
CA ASP A 251 -9.84 -24.30 14.08
C ASP A 251 -9.53 -25.39 13.05
N GLU A 252 -10.12 -26.58 13.22
CA GLU A 252 -9.80 -27.74 12.36
C GLU A 252 -10.21 -27.49 10.91
N ASN A 253 -11.32 -26.79 10.67
CA ASN A 253 -11.77 -26.49 9.32
C ASN A 253 -10.82 -25.48 8.65
N LEU A 254 -10.31 -24.47 9.36
CA LEU A 254 -9.27 -23.57 8.84
C LEU A 254 -7.97 -24.33 8.51
N LYS A 255 -7.53 -25.24 9.39
CA LYS A 255 -6.34 -26.06 9.13
C LYS A 255 -6.50 -26.86 7.84
N CYS A 256 -7.64 -27.53 7.69
CA CYS A 256 -7.92 -28.33 6.51
C CYS A 256 -8.21 -27.48 5.26
N TYR A 257 -8.70 -26.25 5.41
CA TYR A 257 -8.85 -25.30 4.30
C TYR A 257 -7.50 -24.98 3.66
N ILE A 258 -6.49 -24.68 4.48
CA ILE A 258 -5.13 -24.41 3.98
C ILE A 258 -4.56 -25.66 3.28
N LYS A 259 -4.73 -26.86 3.87
CA LYS A 259 -4.31 -28.12 3.22
C LYS A 259 -5.03 -28.32 1.88
N CYS A 260 -6.33 -28.06 1.82
CA CYS A 260 -7.12 -28.18 0.59
C CYS A 260 -6.55 -27.29 -0.51
N LEU A 261 -6.30 -26.01 -0.24
CA LEU A 261 -5.72 -25.09 -1.22
C LEU A 261 -4.37 -25.60 -1.75
N MET A 262 -3.49 -26.02 -0.86
CA MET A 262 -2.19 -26.56 -1.26
C MET A 262 -2.33 -27.86 -2.09
N ALA A 263 -3.30 -28.71 -1.77
CA ALA A 263 -3.52 -29.96 -2.49
C ALA A 263 -4.08 -29.72 -3.90
N GLN A 264 -5.00 -28.76 -4.05
CA GLN A 264 -5.55 -28.37 -5.37
C GLN A 264 -4.47 -27.84 -6.30
N MET A 265 -3.43 -27.21 -5.76
CA MET A 265 -2.26 -26.72 -6.50
C MET A 265 -1.11 -27.74 -6.54
N ALA A 266 -1.33 -28.98 -6.10
CA ALA A 266 -0.32 -30.05 -6.04
C ALA A 266 0.96 -29.68 -5.27
N CYS A 267 0.85 -28.79 -4.29
CA CYS A 267 1.94 -28.30 -3.44
C CYS A 267 2.11 -29.12 -2.14
N ILE A 268 1.18 -30.01 -1.83
CA ILE A 268 1.24 -30.86 -0.63
C ILE A 268 0.71 -32.26 -0.96
N ASP A 269 1.32 -33.28 -0.36
CA ASP A 269 0.85 -34.66 -0.48
C ASP A 269 -0.26 -34.99 0.55
N ASP A 270 -0.81 -36.21 0.47
CA ASP A 270 -1.85 -36.68 1.39
C ASP A 270 -1.36 -36.89 2.83
N ASN A 271 -0.06 -36.99 3.04
CA ASN A 271 0.56 -37.07 4.37
C ASN A 271 0.81 -35.69 4.98
N GLY A 272 0.51 -34.62 4.24
CA GLY A 272 0.74 -33.24 4.67
C GLY A 272 2.21 -32.83 4.58
N ILE A 273 2.96 -33.40 3.63
CA ILE A 273 4.32 -33.00 3.29
C ILE A 273 4.26 -32.03 2.12
N ILE A 274 4.79 -30.83 2.33
CA ILE A 274 4.81 -29.74 1.36
C ILE A 274 5.97 -29.95 0.40
N ASP A 275 5.69 -29.90 -0.90
CA ASP A 275 6.70 -29.79 -1.94
C ASP A 275 7.09 -28.31 -2.08
N GLU A 276 8.24 -27.96 -1.50
CA GLU A 276 8.75 -26.59 -1.46
C GLU A 276 8.99 -26.03 -2.86
N GLU A 277 9.54 -26.84 -3.77
CA GLU A 277 9.85 -26.39 -5.13
C GLU A 277 8.60 -26.26 -5.99
N ALA A 278 7.61 -27.16 -5.83
CA ALA A 278 6.30 -26.98 -6.45
C ALA A 278 5.60 -25.73 -5.90
N THR A 279 5.67 -25.50 -4.58
CA THR A 279 5.09 -24.30 -3.95
C THR A 279 5.73 -23.02 -4.46
N ILE A 280 7.05 -23.00 -4.70
CA ILE A 280 7.74 -21.85 -5.29
C ILE A 280 7.34 -21.68 -6.76
N ALA A 281 7.27 -22.77 -7.53
CA ALA A 281 7.01 -22.73 -8.96
C ALA A 281 5.60 -22.23 -9.34
N ILE A 282 4.61 -22.39 -8.46
CA ILE A 282 3.25 -21.85 -8.68
C ILE A 282 3.15 -20.34 -8.42
N LEU A 283 4.14 -19.74 -7.76
CA LEU A 283 4.15 -18.31 -7.50
C LEU A 283 4.60 -17.55 -8.76
N PRO A 284 4.07 -16.35 -9.00
CA PRO A 284 4.58 -15.48 -10.07
C PRO A 284 6.08 -15.23 -9.88
N GLU A 285 6.84 -15.19 -10.97
CA GLU A 285 8.33 -15.17 -10.95
C GLU A 285 8.90 -14.04 -10.08
N GLU A 286 8.26 -12.88 -10.09
CA GLU A 286 8.61 -11.71 -9.28
C GLU A 286 8.54 -11.95 -7.76
N TYR A 287 7.68 -12.85 -7.30
CA TYR A 287 7.58 -13.23 -5.88
C TYR A 287 8.47 -14.40 -5.50
N GLN A 288 8.94 -15.19 -6.47
CA GLN A 288 9.75 -16.38 -6.18
C GLN A 288 11.05 -16.01 -5.44
N ALA A 289 11.71 -14.91 -5.82
CA ALA A 289 12.93 -14.46 -5.16
C ALA A 289 12.70 -14.11 -3.67
N LEU A 290 11.53 -13.54 -3.35
CA LEU A 290 11.14 -13.18 -1.99
C LEU A 290 10.65 -14.40 -1.20
N ALA A 291 9.80 -15.23 -1.81
CA ALA A 291 9.11 -16.33 -1.14
C ALA A 291 9.99 -17.58 -1.00
N ALA A 292 10.87 -17.88 -1.97
CA ALA A 292 11.71 -19.07 -1.94
C ALA A 292 12.57 -19.23 -0.66
N PRO A 293 13.28 -18.20 -0.15
CA PRO A 293 14.00 -18.35 1.11
C PRO A 293 13.06 -18.58 2.31
N VAL A 294 11.86 -18.00 2.31
CA VAL A 294 10.85 -18.19 3.36
C VAL A 294 10.30 -19.63 3.32
N ILE A 295 9.87 -20.09 2.15
CA ILE A 295 9.31 -21.42 1.93
C ILE A 295 10.32 -22.50 2.33
N ARG A 296 11.57 -22.38 1.89
CA ARG A 296 12.63 -23.35 2.24
C ARG A 296 13.03 -23.31 3.71
N ALA A 297 13.05 -22.13 4.33
CA ALA A 297 13.36 -22.01 5.76
C ALA A 297 12.26 -22.60 6.65
N CYS A 298 11.01 -22.43 6.23
CA CYS A 298 9.87 -23.00 6.94
C CYS A 298 9.75 -24.51 6.69
N GLY A 299 9.86 -24.94 5.43
CA GLY A 299 9.61 -26.31 5.00
C GLY A 299 8.26 -26.83 5.49
N THR A 300 8.14 -28.15 5.61
CA THR A 300 6.99 -28.75 6.31
C THR A 300 7.16 -28.63 7.82
N LYS A 301 6.29 -27.86 8.48
CA LYS A 301 6.12 -27.92 9.94
C LYS A 301 5.21 -29.09 10.29
N HIS A 302 5.62 -29.92 11.25
CA HIS A 302 4.87 -31.12 11.63
C HIS A 302 3.98 -30.88 12.85
N GLY A 303 2.68 -31.09 12.66
CA GLY A 303 1.64 -31.10 13.70
C GLY A 303 1.08 -32.50 13.93
N ALA A 304 -0.14 -32.57 14.46
CA ALA A 304 -0.82 -33.83 14.77
C ALA A 304 -1.37 -34.55 13.54
N ASN A 305 -1.66 -33.83 12.46
CA ASN A 305 -2.27 -34.38 11.24
C ASN A 305 -1.87 -33.56 10.00
N PRO A 306 -2.17 -34.03 8.77
CA PRO A 306 -1.83 -33.32 7.54
C PRO A 306 -2.38 -31.89 7.44
N CYS A 307 -3.58 -31.64 7.96
CA CYS A 307 -4.17 -30.30 7.99
C CYS A 307 -3.36 -29.35 8.88
N GLU A 308 -2.94 -29.83 10.05
CA GLU A 308 -2.13 -29.06 10.97
C GLU A 308 -0.71 -28.81 10.42
N ASN A 309 -0.16 -29.74 9.62
CA ASN A 309 1.12 -29.50 8.94
C ASN A 309 1.03 -28.28 7.99
N ALA A 310 0.00 -28.26 7.13
CA ALA A 310 -0.22 -27.15 6.20
C ALA A 310 -0.39 -25.83 6.95
N TRP A 311 -1.21 -25.83 8.00
CA TRP A 311 -1.47 -24.65 8.82
C TRP A 311 -0.23 -24.12 9.55
N LEU A 312 0.56 -25.00 10.19
CA LEU A 312 1.79 -24.60 10.86
C LEU A 312 2.83 -24.03 9.88
N SER A 313 2.89 -24.60 8.67
CA SER A 313 3.82 -24.15 7.63
C SER A 313 3.41 -22.79 7.08
N HIS A 314 2.14 -22.57 6.77
CA HIS A 314 1.63 -21.26 6.37
C HIS A 314 1.72 -20.20 7.47
N ARG A 315 1.54 -20.60 8.74
CA ARG A 315 1.78 -19.69 9.88
C ARG A 315 3.25 -19.27 9.94
N CYS A 316 4.19 -20.19 9.69
CA CYS A 316 5.61 -19.87 9.59
C CYS A 316 5.89 -18.88 8.43
N TYR A 317 5.27 -19.06 7.27
CA TYR A 317 5.40 -18.10 6.15
C TYR A 317 4.93 -16.70 6.56
N ALA A 318 3.78 -16.60 7.22
CA ALA A 318 3.21 -15.34 7.70
C ALA A 318 4.04 -14.69 8.83
N GLU A 319 4.69 -15.47 9.69
CA GLU A 319 5.57 -14.97 10.74
C GLU A 319 6.89 -14.43 10.17
N MET A 320 7.42 -15.05 9.12
CA MET A 320 8.67 -14.63 8.48
C MET A 320 8.49 -13.39 7.60
N GLU A 321 7.42 -13.35 6.80
CA GLU A 321 7.16 -12.25 5.87
C GLU A 321 5.67 -11.84 5.90
N PRO A 322 5.21 -11.17 6.97
CA PRO A 322 3.81 -10.82 7.16
C PRO A 322 3.28 -9.86 6.09
N SER A 323 4.14 -9.00 5.53
CA SER A 323 3.78 -8.06 4.47
C SER A 323 3.43 -8.75 3.15
N ALA A 324 4.13 -9.84 2.82
CA ALA A 324 3.94 -10.54 1.55
C ALA A 324 3.01 -11.76 1.66
N TYR A 325 2.68 -12.20 2.88
CA TYR A 325 1.81 -13.36 3.07
C TYR A 325 0.33 -13.05 2.76
N MET A 326 -0.28 -13.87 1.90
CA MET A 326 -1.71 -13.87 1.63
C MET A 326 -2.24 -15.31 1.54
N LEU A 327 -3.44 -15.53 2.06
CA LEU A 327 -4.23 -16.74 1.89
C LEU A 327 -5.43 -16.41 1.01
N ILE A 328 -5.68 -17.18 -0.04
CA ILE A 328 -6.87 -16.99 -0.89
C ILE A 328 -8.14 -17.42 -0.16
#